data_AF-A0A7R6TNM9-F1
#
_entry.id   AF-A0A7R6TNM9-F1
#
_cell.length_a   1.000
_cell.length_b   1.000
_cell.length_c   1.000
_cell.angle_alpha   90.00
_cell.angle_beta   90.00
_cell.angle_gamma   90.00
#
_symmetry.space_group_name_H-M   'P 1'
#
loop_
_entity.id
_entity.type
_entity.pdbx_description
1 polymer ?
#
loop_
_entity_poly.entity_id
_entity_poly.type
_entity_poly.pdbx_seq_one_letter_code
_entity_poly.pdbx_strand_id
1 'polypeptide(L)'
;MSTIKHPEEVAALSERLRGKKLAKFARDHRIPGGAAMIYQHMVGKRPISLTTGLAYARALDCALNDLSPRLALEAEEMRRALTGVDLGVRQLSHRDQAYLQLLDGLTESQREEEFRRLWDAKQHNDALISELIKQRA
;
A
#
# COMPACT_ATOMS: atom_id res chain seq x y z
N MET A 1 -22.88 -20.04 21.72
CA MET A 1 -21.44 -19.67 21.72
C MET A 1 -21.27 -18.56 20.69
N SER A 2 -20.78 -17.38 21.08
CA SER A 2 -20.61 -16.26 20.14
C SER A 2 -19.38 -16.54 19.28
N THR A 3 -19.59 -16.74 17.97
CA THR A 3 -18.51 -17.06 17.02
C THR A 3 -17.57 -15.85 16.88
N ILE A 4 -16.32 -16.01 17.29
CA ILE A 4 -15.28 -15.01 17.08
C ILE A 4 -15.06 -14.88 15.57
N LYS A 5 -15.24 -13.65 15.04
CA LYS A 5 -14.91 -13.33 13.65
C LYS A 5 -13.41 -12.99 13.59
N HIS A 6 -12.67 -13.63 12.68
CA HIS A 6 -11.24 -13.40 12.43
C HIS A 6 -10.33 -13.63 13.65
N PRO A 7 -10.19 -14.88 14.14
CA PRO A 7 -9.33 -15.21 15.29
C PRO A 7 -7.86 -14.83 15.09
N GLU A 8 -7.38 -14.81 13.85
CA GLU A 8 -6.03 -14.37 13.47
C GLU A 8 -5.77 -12.89 13.81
N GLU A 9 -6.73 -12.00 13.51
CA GLU A 9 -6.64 -10.57 13.81
C GLU A 9 -6.65 -10.33 15.32
N VAL A 10 -7.50 -11.09 16.02
CA VAL A 10 -7.63 -11.06 17.48
C VAL A 10 -6.31 -11.42 18.15
N ALA A 11 -5.67 -12.50 17.72
CA ALA A 11 -4.39 -12.95 18.26
C ALA A 11 -3.28 -11.94 17.97
N ALA A 12 -3.17 -11.48 16.71
CA ALA A 12 -2.15 -10.53 16.29
C ALA A 12 -2.23 -9.19 17.04
N LEU A 13 -3.44 -8.67 17.25
CA LEU A 13 -3.68 -7.43 17.99
C LEU A 13 -3.44 -7.63 19.49
N SER A 14 -3.91 -8.74 20.06
CA SER A 14 -3.77 -9.02 21.49
C SER A 14 -2.31 -9.21 21.90
N GLU A 15 -1.50 -9.83 21.04
CA GLU A 15 -0.07 -10.00 21.27
C GLU A 15 0.65 -8.66 21.32
N ARG A 16 0.41 -7.79 20.34
CA ARG A 16 1.08 -6.49 20.22
C ARG A 16 0.65 -5.48 21.28
N LEU A 17 -0.57 -5.61 21.80
CA LEU A 17 -1.11 -4.74 22.84
C LEU A 17 -0.95 -5.30 24.26
N ARG A 18 -0.35 -6.49 24.40
CA ARG A 18 -0.10 -7.12 25.71
C ARG A 18 0.67 -6.18 26.62
N GLY A 19 0.13 -5.93 27.82
CA GLY A 19 0.74 -5.06 28.83
C GLY A 19 0.65 -3.55 28.55
N LYS A 20 0.07 -3.11 27.42
CA LYS A 20 -0.14 -1.68 27.13
C LYS A 20 -1.42 -1.16 27.79
N LYS A 21 -1.38 0.07 28.31
CA LYS A 21 -2.58 0.76 28.82
C LYS A 21 -3.46 1.21 27.66
N LEU A 22 -4.53 0.48 27.37
CA LEU A 22 -5.41 0.72 26.20
C LEU A 22 -5.93 2.16 26.11
N ALA A 23 -6.32 2.77 27.24
CA ALA A 23 -6.80 4.15 27.28
C ALA A 23 -5.72 5.19 26.97
N LYS A 24 -4.46 4.91 27.30
CA LYS A 24 -3.34 5.76 26.90
C LYS A 24 -3.06 5.57 25.41
N PHE A 25 -2.91 4.32 24.98
CA PHE A 25 -2.67 3.97 23.58
C PHE A 25 -3.71 4.56 22.63
N ALA A 26 -5.00 4.45 22.98
CA ALA A 26 -6.08 5.00 22.17
C ALA A 26 -6.02 6.53 22.01
N ARG A 27 -5.61 7.25 23.07
CA ARG A 27 -5.49 8.71 23.04
C ARG A 27 -4.25 9.14 22.27
N ASP A 28 -3.11 8.53 22.56
CA ASP A 28 -1.82 8.87 21.96
C ASP A 28 -1.86 8.65 20.43
N HIS A 29 -2.55 7.59 19.98
CA HIS A 29 -2.64 7.23 18.56
C HIS A 29 -3.99 7.54 17.90
N ARG A 30 -4.89 8.26 18.60
CA ARG A 30 -6.22 8.66 18.11
C ARG A 30 -7.03 7.50 17.50
N ILE A 31 -7.03 6.35 18.18
CA ILE A 31 -7.72 5.15 17.70
C ILE A 31 -9.25 5.39 17.67
N PRO A 32 -9.92 5.14 16.53
CA PRO A 32 -11.37 5.28 16.43
C PRO A 32 -12.12 4.44 17.47
N GLY A 33 -13.05 5.05 18.21
CA GLY A 33 -13.83 4.38 19.24
C GLY A 33 -13.08 4.11 20.57
N GLY A 34 -11.82 4.55 20.69
CA GLY A 34 -11.10 4.56 21.96
C GLY A 34 -10.76 3.17 22.53
N ALA A 35 -10.48 3.13 23.83
CA ALA A 35 -10.10 1.89 24.53
C ALA A 35 -11.16 0.77 24.47
N ALA A 36 -12.43 1.15 24.49
CA ALA A 36 -13.53 0.19 24.42
C ALA A 36 -13.56 -0.55 23.08
N MET A 37 -13.29 0.15 21.97
CA MET A 37 -13.22 -0.46 20.65
C MET A 37 -12.02 -1.41 20.53
N ILE A 38 -10.86 -0.99 21.06
CA ILE A 38 -9.67 -1.84 21.12
C ILE A 38 -9.96 -3.14 21.84
N TYR A 39 -10.61 -3.07 23.01
CA TYR A 39 -10.99 -4.26 23.75
C TYR A 39 -11.94 -5.16 22.93
N GLN A 40 -12.96 -4.59 22.29
CA GLN A 40 -13.89 -5.35 21.45
C GLN A 40 -13.21 -6.08 20.30
N HIS A 41 -12.18 -5.47 19.70
CA HIS A 41 -11.37 -6.10 18.66
C HIS A 41 -10.46 -7.19 19.24
N MET A 42 -9.84 -6.97 20.41
CA MET A 42 -9.01 -7.97 21.10
C MET A 42 -9.79 -9.19 21.62
N VAL A 43 -11.10 -9.07 21.84
CA VAL A 43 -11.93 -10.22 22.23
C VAL A 43 -12.77 -10.77 21.08
N GLY A 44 -12.59 -10.26 19.86
CA GLY A 44 -13.29 -10.73 18.68
C GLY A 44 -14.81 -10.47 18.68
N LYS A 45 -15.28 -9.53 19.51
CA LYS A 45 -16.71 -9.13 19.55
C LYS A 45 -17.10 -8.27 18.36
N ARG A 46 -16.14 -7.54 17.78
CA ARG A 46 -16.31 -6.77 16.56
C ARG A 46 -15.13 -6.99 15.61
N PRO A 47 -15.40 -7.17 14.30
CA PRO A 47 -14.34 -7.26 13.31
C PRO A 47 -13.65 -5.90 13.13
N ILE A 48 -12.38 -5.91 12.77
CA ILE A 48 -11.60 -4.70 12.53
C ILE A 48 -11.95 -4.14 11.15
N SER A 49 -12.33 -2.86 11.09
CA SER A 49 -12.50 -2.13 9.82
C SER A 49 -11.16 -1.73 9.23
N LEU A 50 -11.08 -1.52 7.92
CA LEU A 50 -9.86 -1.06 7.25
C LEU A 50 -9.28 0.22 7.87
N THR A 51 -10.13 1.20 8.16
CA THR A 51 -9.73 2.46 8.80
C THR A 51 -9.10 2.25 10.18
N THR A 52 -9.66 1.34 10.97
CA THR A 52 -9.12 1.02 12.30
C THR A 52 -7.86 0.17 12.19
N GLY A 53 -7.81 -0.78 11.25
CA GLY A 53 -6.62 -1.59 10.97
C GLY A 53 -5.42 -0.75 10.56
N LEU A 54 -5.63 0.26 9.70
CA LEU A 54 -4.59 1.23 9.34
C LEU A 54 -4.13 2.07 10.53
N ALA A 55 -5.05 2.48 11.42
CA ALA A 55 -4.70 3.18 12.63
C ALA A 55 -3.83 2.30 13.56
N TYR A 56 -4.13 1.01 13.69
CA TYR A 56 -3.31 0.07 14.44
C TYR A 56 -1.94 -0.16 13.83
N ALA A 57 -1.87 -0.40 12.52
CA ALA A 57 -0.61 -0.59 11.81
C ALA A 57 0.33 0.61 12.03
N ARG A 58 -0.19 1.84 11.91
CA ARG A 58 0.56 3.07 12.19
C ARG A 58 0.97 3.21 13.67
N ALA A 59 0.07 2.87 14.59
CA ALA A 59 0.32 3.00 16.02
C ALA A 59 1.31 1.97 16.56
N LEU A 60 1.36 0.79 15.93
CA LEU A 60 2.20 -0.34 16.31
C LEU A 60 3.48 -0.44 15.48
N ASP A 61 3.65 0.47 14.50
CA ASP A 61 4.76 0.49 13.55
C ASP A 61 4.98 -0.88 12.88
N CYS A 62 3.89 -1.47 12.39
CA CYS A 62 3.92 -2.76 11.70
C CYS A 62 3.16 -2.72 10.38
N ALA A 63 3.41 -3.67 9.49
CA ALA A 63 2.66 -3.75 8.25
C ALA A 63 1.20 -4.13 8.54
N LEU A 64 0.26 -3.63 7.74
CA LEU A 64 -1.17 -4.00 7.87
C LEU A 64 -1.36 -5.51 7.68
N ASN A 65 -0.56 -6.13 6.81
CA ASN A 65 -0.58 -7.57 6.55
C ASN A 65 -0.23 -8.40 7.80
N ASP A 66 0.62 -7.88 8.70
CA ASP A 66 1.00 -8.57 9.93
C ASP A 66 -0.10 -8.54 11.00
N LEU A 67 -1.08 -7.66 10.83
CA LEU A 67 -2.25 -7.51 11.71
C LEU A 67 -3.48 -8.20 11.12
N SER A 68 -3.73 -7.99 9.82
CA SER A 68 -4.86 -8.56 9.10
C SER A 68 -4.50 -8.73 7.61
N PRO A 69 -4.23 -9.96 7.15
CA PRO A 69 -4.01 -10.25 5.74
C PRO A 69 -5.20 -9.85 4.86
N ARG A 70 -6.43 -10.01 5.38
CA ARG A 70 -7.66 -9.64 4.67
C ARG A 70 -7.74 -8.14 4.42
N LEU A 71 -7.47 -7.32 5.44
CA LEU A 71 -7.49 -5.86 5.28
C LEU A 71 -6.34 -5.38 4.39
N ALA A 72 -5.20 -6.06 4.38
CA ALA A 72 -4.12 -5.77 3.44
C ALA A 72 -4.56 -6.01 1.98
N LEU A 73 -5.25 -7.11 1.72
CA LEU A 73 -5.81 -7.39 0.40
C LEU A 73 -6.85 -6.34 -0.01
N GLU A 74 -7.78 -6.00 0.89
CA GLU A 74 -8.81 -4.98 0.65
C GLU A 74 -8.20 -3.61 0.35
N ALA A 75 -7.13 -3.23 1.06
CA ALA A 75 -6.40 -1.99 0.81
C ALA A 75 -5.74 -1.97 -0.57
N GLU A 76 -5.16 -3.10 -0.98
CA GLU A 76 -4.50 -3.25 -2.27
C GLU A 76 -5.51 -3.22 -3.43
N GLU A 77 -6.66 -3.88 -3.28
CA GLU A 77 -7.77 -3.81 -4.25
C GLU A 77 -8.27 -2.37 -4.41
N MET A 78 -8.45 -1.65 -3.30
CA MET A 78 -8.84 -0.24 -3.33
C MET A 78 -7.79 0.63 -4.02
N ARG A 79 -6.50 0.39 -3.74
CA ARG A 79 -5.39 1.08 -4.40
C ARG A 79 -5.44 0.85 -5.91
N ARG A 80 -5.60 -0.40 -6.34
CA ARG A 80 -5.69 -0.78 -7.77
C ARG A 80 -6.87 -0.10 -8.47
N ALA A 81 -8.03 -0.05 -7.83
CA ALA A 81 -9.22 0.61 -8.37
C ALA A 81 -9.02 2.13 -8.54
N LEU A 82 -8.26 2.78 -7.65
CA LEU A 82 -8.01 4.22 -7.68
C LEU A 82 -6.92 4.64 -8.66
N THR A 83 -5.82 3.89 -8.75
CA THR A 83 -4.65 4.35 -9.52
C THR A 83 -4.67 3.90 -10.97
N GLY A 84 -5.41 2.86 -11.35
CA GLY A 84 -5.36 2.26 -12.71
C GLY A 84 -3.97 1.75 -13.14
N VAL A 85 -2.94 1.98 -12.31
CA VAL A 85 -1.55 1.61 -12.49
C VAL A 85 -1.22 0.58 -11.42
N ASP A 86 -0.94 -0.64 -11.88
CA ASP A 86 -0.45 -1.72 -11.04
C ASP A 86 1.06 -1.55 -10.78
N LEU A 87 1.39 -0.82 -9.72
CA LEU A 87 2.76 -0.74 -9.20
C LEU A 87 3.09 -1.87 -8.21
N GLY A 88 2.18 -2.85 -8.01
CA GLY A 88 2.30 -3.90 -7.00
C GLY A 88 2.40 -5.28 -7.64
N VAL A 89 3.63 -5.74 -7.83
CA VAL A 89 3.97 -7.04 -8.43
C VAL A 89 3.66 -7.14 -9.93
N ARG A 90 3.89 -6.08 -10.71
CA ARG A 90 4.22 -6.34 -12.11
C ARG A 90 5.55 -7.10 -12.09
N GLN A 91 5.51 -8.40 -12.41
CA GLN A 91 6.74 -9.15 -12.65
C GLN A 91 7.48 -8.35 -13.73
N LEU A 92 8.58 -7.70 -13.33
CA LEU A 92 9.38 -6.89 -14.25
C LEU A 92 9.70 -7.80 -15.42
N SER A 93 9.24 -7.43 -16.60
CA SER A 93 9.58 -8.21 -17.79
C SER A 93 11.10 -8.22 -17.94
N HIS A 94 11.66 -9.20 -18.66
CA HIS A 94 13.09 -9.18 -18.98
C HIS A 94 13.53 -7.85 -19.60
N ARG A 95 12.63 -7.19 -20.33
CA ARG A 95 12.86 -5.87 -20.90
C ARG A 95 12.93 -4.78 -19.82
N ASP A 96 12.03 -4.80 -18.84
CA ASP A 96 12.06 -3.84 -17.72
C ASP A 96 13.34 -4.02 -16.89
N GLN A 97 13.74 -5.26 -16.64
CA GLN A 97 15.00 -5.57 -15.94
C GLN A 97 16.22 -5.07 -16.71
N ALA A 98 16.26 -5.27 -18.03
CA ALA A 98 17.34 -4.75 -18.88
C ALA A 98 17.39 -3.22 -18.85
N TYR A 99 16.25 -2.53 -18.81
CA TYR A 99 16.22 -1.07 -18.67
C TYR A 99 16.77 -0.60 -17.33
N LEU A 100 16.47 -1.30 -16.25
CA LEU A 100 17.03 -0.97 -14.94
C LEU A 100 18.55 -1.18 -14.92
N GLN A 101 19.05 -2.26 -15.55
CA GLN A 101 20.48 -2.51 -15.68
C GLN A 101 21.22 -1.41 -16.45
N LEU A 102 20.58 -0.78 -17.43
CA LEU A 102 21.16 0.35 -18.16
C LEU A 102 21.35 1.59 -17.28
N LEU A 103 20.61 1.69 -16.17
CA LEU A 103 20.70 2.77 -15.20
C LEU A 103 21.67 2.46 -14.04
N ASP A 104 22.24 1.25 -14.00
CA ASP A 104 23.21 0.88 -12.98
C ASP A 104 24.50 1.69 -13.12
N GLY A 105 25.04 2.14 -11.99
CA GLY A 105 26.26 2.97 -11.95
C GLY A 105 26.04 4.46 -12.22
N LEU A 106 24.82 4.90 -12.53
CA LEU A 106 24.47 6.32 -12.63
C LEU A 106 24.12 6.91 -11.25
N THR A 107 24.54 8.15 -11.03
CA THR A 107 24.05 8.97 -9.90
C THR A 107 22.57 9.33 -10.09
N GLU A 108 21.92 9.74 -9.01
CA GLU A 108 20.51 10.17 -9.06
C GLU A 108 20.27 11.30 -10.08
N SER A 109 21.11 12.33 -10.07
CA SER A 109 21.05 13.43 -11.04
C SER A 109 21.17 12.95 -12.49
N GLN A 110 22.08 12.02 -12.77
CA GLN A 110 22.27 11.48 -14.12
C GLN A 110 21.07 10.62 -14.57
N ARG A 111 20.46 9.87 -13.64
CA ARG A 111 19.24 9.13 -13.95
C ARG A 111 18.09 10.07 -14.29
N GLU A 112 17.92 11.15 -13.53
CA GLU A 112 16.87 12.14 -13.80
C GLU A 112 17.03 12.83 -15.16
N GLU A 113 18.27 13.19 -15.53
CA GLU A 113 18.57 13.76 -16.84
C GLU A 113 18.26 12.79 -17.98
N GLU A 114 18.65 11.52 -17.84
CA GLU A 114 18.37 10.51 -18.86
C GLU A 114 16.86 10.22 -18.98
N PHE A 115 16.13 10.19 -17.87
CA PHE A 115 14.67 10.10 -17.89
C PHE A 115 14.02 11.29 -18.61
N ARG A 116 14.51 12.51 -18.36
CA ARG A 116 14.01 13.71 -19.03
C ARG A 116 14.25 13.64 -20.54
N ARG A 117 15.44 13.24 -20.96
CA ARG A 117 15.77 13.03 -22.37
C ARG A 117 14.87 12.00 -23.04
N LEU A 118 14.64 10.84 -22.39
CA LEU A 118 13.76 9.79 -22.91
C LEU A 118 12.31 10.27 -23.03
N TRP A 119 11.86 11.07 -22.08
CA TRP A 119 10.53 11.67 -22.11
C TRP A 119 10.36 12.61 -23.30
N ASP A 120 11.32 13.50 -23.53
CA ASP A 120 11.28 14.45 -24.65
C ASP A 120 11.31 13.72 -26.00
N ALA A 121 12.14 12.69 -26.13
CA ALA A 121 12.19 11.85 -27.33
C ALA A 121 10.85 11.13 -27.59
N LYS A 122 10.20 10.62 -26.54
CA LYS A 122 8.87 10.01 -26.63
C LYS A 122 7.82 11.01 -27.09
N GLN A 123 7.79 12.21 -26.52
CA GLN A 123 6.85 13.27 -26.93
C GLN A 123 7.04 13.64 -28.40
N HIS A 124 8.28 13.76 -28.84
CA HIS A 124 8.59 14.03 -30.24
C HIS A 124 8.07 12.91 -31.17
N ASN A 125 8.32 11.64 -30.81
CA ASN A 125 7.86 10.50 -31.58
C ASN A 125 6.33 10.42 -31.64
N ASP A 126 5.64 10.68 -30.53
CA ASP A 126 4.17 10.70 -30.50
C ASP A 126 3.60 11.81 -31.40
N ALA A 127 4.25 12.98 -31.42
CA ALA A 127 3.88 14.08 -32.31
C ALA A 127 4.06 13.70 -33.78
N LEU A 128 5.20 13.07 -34.13
CA LEU A 128 5.46 12.56 -35.48
C LEU A 128 4.43 11.51 -35.90
N ILE A 129 4.14 10.54 -35.02
CA ILE A 129 3.12 9.51 -35.27
C ILE A 129 1.76 10.16 -35.52
N SER A 130 1.40 11.16 -34.72
CA SER A 130 0.14 11.90 -34.89
C SER A 130 0.06 12.61 -36.25
N GLU A 131 1.14 13.24 -36.70
CA GLU A 131 1.20 13.88 -38.02
C GLU A 131 1.15 12.86 -39.17
N LEU A 132 1.87 11.74 -39.05
CA LEU A 132 1.83 10.68 -40.05
C LEU A 132 0.43 10.05 -40.18
N ILE A 133 -0.29 9.88 -39.07
CA ILE A 133 -1.67 9.40 -39.08
C ILE A 133 -2.59 10.39 -39.80
N LYS A 134 -2.43 11.71 -39.56
CA LYS A 134 -3.20 12.75 -40.27
C LYS A 134 -2.94 12.77 -41.77
N GLN A 135 -1.71 12.52 -42.21
CA GLN A 135 -1.37 12.48 -43.64
C GLN A 135 -1.89 11.23 -44.36
N ARG A 136 -2.23 10.17 -43.62
CA ARG A 136 -2.77 8.91 -44.17
C ARG A 136 -4.31 8.89 -44.23
N ALA A 137 -4.98 9.73 -43.42
CA ALA A 137 -6.43 9.86 -43.38
C ALA A 137 -6.96 10.80 -44.47
#